data_AF-A0A7V9JKN9-F1
#
_entry.id   AF-A0A7V9JKN9-F1
#
_cell.length_a   1.000
_cell.length_b   1.000
_cell.length_c   1.000
_cell.angle_alpha   90.00
_cell.angle_beta   90.00
_cell.angle_gamma   90.00
#
_symmetry.space_group_name_H-M   'P 1'
#
loop_
_entity.id
_entity.type
_entity.pdbx_description
1 polymer ?
#
loop_
_entity_poly.entity_id
_entity_poly.type
_entity_poly.pdbx_seq_one_letter_code
_entity_poly.pdbx_strand_id
1 'polypeptide(L)'
;MHRLLITGHSLGAALCELFTLDLALSAYRDIAYSNYNYAGPAVGNPAFAELYDSQPREKDPATQTLRIQNTYDRVPCSPPDIIPGCVYQHVGAAYLIAFYNTDWVTPYALLYNHQALNYQAVLACAFTSQGGVCLNDNLPVPSDGETLVSLQPDPLTLCSLLLQTQTPGIPAAVSPGRPGNDSSAVAPSPGH
;
A
#
# COMPACT_ATOMS: atom_id res chain seq x y z
N MET A 1 -21.49 -18.38 15.81
CA MET A 1 -20.91 -18.76 14.50
C MET A 1 -19.43 -18.45 14.56
N HIS A 2 -18.56 -19.40 14.19
CA HIS A 2 -17.11 -19.18 14.14
C HIS A 2 -16.70 -18.87 12.69
N ARG A 3 -15.90 -17.81 12.49
CA ARG A 3 -15.33 -17.42 11.20
C ARG A 3 -13.81 -17.47 11.31
N LEU A 4 -13.16 -18.19 10.39
CA LEU A 4 -11.71 -18.22 10.27
C LEU A 4 -11.24 -16.98 9.49
N LEU A 5 -10.32 -16.22 10.07
CA LEU A 5 -9.63 -15.13 9.38
C LEU A 5 -8.28 -15.63 8.89
N ILE A 6 -8.09 -15.61 7.58
CA ILE A 6 -6.83 -15.95 6.92
C ILE A 6 -6.16 -14.62 6.56
N THR A 7 -4.94 -14.42 7.03
CA THR A 7 -4.20 -13.18 6.83
C THR A 7 -2.70 -13.43 6.85
N GLY A 8 -1.98 -12.67 6.04
CA GLY A 8 -0.53 -12.75 5.93
C GLY A 8 0.02 -11.54 5.21
N HIS A 9 1.30 -11.26 5.44
CA HIS A 9 2.04 -10.17 4.82
C HIS A 9 3.21 -10.74 4.00
N SER A 10 3.51 -10.14 2.85
CA SER A 10 4.66 -10.55 2.02
C SER A 10 4.56 -12.03 1.62
N LEU A 11 5.59 -12.84 1.89
CA LEU A 11 5.53 -14.31 1.73
C LEU A 11 4.30 -14.93 2.42
N GLY A 12 3.91 -14.42 3.59
CA GLY A 12 2.74 -14.90 4.30
C GLY A 12 1.44 -14.69 3.53
N ALA A 13 1.35 -13.64 2.70
CA ALA A 13 0.19 -13.42 1.84
C ALA A 13 0.08 -14.49 0.74
N ALA A 14 1.22 -14.86 0.13
CA ALA A 14 1.25 -15.97 -0.83
C ALA A 14 0.82 -17.30 -0.20
N LEU A 15 1.28 -17.58 1.03
CA LEU A 15 0.86 -18.77 1.77
C LEU A 15 -0.64 -18.76 2.11
N CYS A 16 -1.22 -17.59 2.37
CA CYS A 16 -2.66 -17.44 2.61
C CYS A 16 -3.49 -17.82 1.39
N GLU A 17 -3.06 -17.44 0.19
CA GLU A 17 -3.74 -17.83 -1.06
C GLU A 17 -3.65 -19.36 -1.25
N LEU A 18 -2.48 -19.96 -1.11
CA LEU A 18 -2.34 -21.42 -1.18
C LEU A 18 -3.25 -22.15 -0.17
N PHE A 19 -3.27 -21.68 1.08
CA PHE A 19 -4.10 -22.25 2.14
C PHE A 19 -5.60 -22.05 1.88
N THR A 20 -5.99 -20.90 1.33
CA THR A 20 -7.40 -20.62 1.00
C THR A 20 -7.91 -21.57 -0.07
N LEU A 21 -7.11 -21.83 -1.12
CA LEU A 21 -7.47 -22.79 -2.14
C LEU A 21 -7.51 -24.22 -1.59
N ASP A 22 -6.52 -24.62 -0.78
CA ASP A 22 -6.52 -25.93 -0.11
C ASP A 22 -7.79 -26.13 0.72
N LEU A 23 -8.17 -25.12 1.51
CA LEU A 23 -9.38 -25.15 2.32
C LEU A 23 -10.64 -25.29 1.46
N ALA A 24 -10.73 -24.57 0.34
CA ALA A 24 -11.84 -24.64 -0.60
C ALA A 24 -12.02 -26.03 -1.25
N LEU A 25 -10.91 -26.74 -1.48
CA LEU A 25 -10.90 -28.08 -2.09
C LEU A 25 -11.00 -29.23 -1.06
N SER A 26 -10.77 -28.94 0.22
CA SER A 26 -10.76 -29.93 1.29
C SER A 26 -12.16 -30.36 1.76
N ALA A 27 -12.20 -31.32 2.68
CA ALA A 27 -13.39 -31.69 3.43
C ALA A 27 -13.91 -30.55 4.35
N TYR A 28 -13.13 -29.49 4.57
CA TYR A 28 -13.44 -28.35 5.43
C TYR A 28 -13.97 -27.12 4.69
N ARG A 29 -14.30 -27.25 3.39
CA ARG A 29 -14.79 -26.15 2.52
C ARG A 29 -16.02 -25.39 3.06
N ASP A 30 -16.80 -26.04 3.93
CA ASP A 30 -18.01 -25.48 4.52
C ASP A 30 -17.72 -24.54 5.72
N ILE A 31 -16.48 -24.51 6.22
CA ILE A 31 -16.06 -23.55 7.26
C ILE A 31 -16.18 -22.12 6.70
N ALA A 32 -16.82 -21.22 7.45
CA ALA A 32 -16.83 -19.80 7.11
C ALA A 32 -15.43 -19.20 7.27
N TYR A 33 -14.84 -18.71 6.18
CA TYR A 33 -13.55 -18.03 6.21
C TYR A 33 -13.51 -16.79 5.32
N SER A 34 -12.50 -15.94 5.53
CA SER A 34 -12.16 -14.81 4.67
C SER A 34 -10.67 -14.59 4.63
N ASN A 35 -10.18 -14.17 3.47
CA ASN A 35 -8.77 -13.94 3.21
C ASN A 35 -8.55 -12.45 2.96
N TYR A 36 -7.86 -11.80 3.89
CA TYR A 36 -7.37 -10.43 3.74
C TYR A 36 -5.85 -10.50 3.86
N ASN A 37 -5.15 -10.34 2.75
CA ASN A 37 -3.70 -10.44 2.73
C ASN A 37 -3.07 -9.12 2.30
N TYR A 38 -1.81 -8.92 2.65
CA TYR A 38 -1.14 -7.63 2.52
C TYR A 38 0.18 -7.81 1.78
N ALA A 39 0.45 -6.93 0.81
CA ALA A 39 1.74 -6.87 0.13
C ALA A 39 2.20 -8.21 -0.50
N GLY A 40 1.25 -9.05 -0.92
CA GLY A 40 1.56 -10.37 -1.46
C GLY A 40 2.04 -10.37 -2.91
N PRO A 41 3.05 -11.18 -3.27
CA PRO A 41 3.38 -11.46 -4.67
C PRO A 41 2.29 -12.31 -5.33
N ALA A 42 2.28 -12.36 -6.67
CA ALA A 42 1.44 -13.30 -7.39
C ALA A 42 1.92 -14.74 -7.15
N VAL A 43 0.98 -15.67 -6.98
CA VAL A 43 1.29 -17.03 -6.48
C VAL A 43 1.38 -18.07 -7.59
N GLY A 44 0.46 -18.01 -8.55
CA GLY A 44 0.30 -19.04 -9.57
C GLY A 44 0.18 -18.49 -10.98
N ASN A 45 0.14 -19.41 -11.94
CA ASN A 45 -0.10 -19.09 -13.34
C ASN A 45 -1.61 -18.83 -13.60
N PRO A 46 -2.01 -18.48 -14.84
CA PRO A 46 -3.41 -18.25 -15.16
C PRO A 46 -4.36 -19.42 -14.82
N ALA A 47 -3.91 -20.68 -14.94
CA ALA A 47 -4.72 -21.84 -14.59
C ALA A 47 -4.97 -21.96 -13.07
N PHE A 48 -3.98 -21.61 -12.24
CA PHE A 48 -4.16 -21.49 -10.80
C PHE A 48 -5.17 -20.40 -10.47
N ALA A 49 -5.04 -19.22 -11.09
CA ALA A 49 -5.94 -18.10 -10.84
C ALA A 49 -7.38 -18.42 -11.26
N GLU A 50 -7.57 -19.06 -12.42
CA GLU A 50 -8.87 -19.53 -12.87
C GLU A 50 -9.50 -20.51 -11.88
N LEU A 51 -8.73 -21.51 -11.41
CA LEU A 51 -9.23 -22.47 -10.42
C LEU A 51 -9.59 -21.77 -9.10
N TYR A 52 -8.74 -20.87 -8.62
CA TYR A 52 -8.97 -20.09 -7.41
C TYR A 52 -10.25 -19.26 -7.50
N ASP A 53 -10.35 -18.42 -8.51
CA ASP A 53 -11.48 -17.51 -8.68
C ASP A 53 -12.78 -18.24 -9.04
N SER A 54 -12.70 -19.50 -9.50
CA SER A 54 -13.88 -20.34 -9.74
C SER A 54 -14.56 -20.83 -8.47
N GLN A 55 -13.88 -20.81 -7.31
CA GLN A 55 -14.43 -21.33 -6.06
C GLN A 55 -15.67 -20.54 -5.63
N PRO A 56 -16.73 -21.18 -5.08
CA PRO A 56 -18.00 -20.51 -4.76
C PRO A 56 -17.85 -19.27 -3.87
N ARG A 57 -16.90 -19.27 -2.94
CA ARG A 57 -16.63 -18.15 -2.02
C ARG A 57 -16.00 -16.94 -2.71
N GLU A 58 -15.25 -17.14 -3.79
CA GLU A 58 -14.65 -16.05 -4.57
C GLU A 58 -15.69 -15.35 -5.45
N LYS A 59 -16.90 -15.91 -5.58
CA LYS A 59 -18.02 -15.29 -6.30
C LYS A 59 -18.84 -14.32 -5.45
N ASP A 60 -18.69 -14.35 -4.13
CA ASP A 60 -19.38 -13.44 -3.20
C ASP A 60 -18.41 -12.32 -2.76
N PRO A 61 -18.68 -11.05 -3.10
CA PRO A 61 -17.85 -9.91 -2.67
C PRO A 61 -17.62 -9.81 -1.15
N ALA A 62 -18.50 -10.38 -0.32
CA ALA A 62 -18.35 -10.37 1.13
C ALA A 62 -17.34 -11.43 1.66
N THR A 63 -16.98 -12.40 0.82
CA THR A 63 -16.02 -13.47 1.17
C THR A 63 -14.86 -13.63 0.20
N GLN A 64 -14.90 -12.94 -0.94
CA GLN A 64 -13.83 -12.90 -1.93
C GLN A 64 -12.51 -12.50 -1.26
N THR A 65 -11.44 -13.13 -1.69
CA THR A 65 -10.09 -12.78 -1.27
C THR A 65 -9.79 -11.33 -1.63
N LEU A 66 -9.37 -10.55 -0.63
CA LEU A 66 -8.99 -9.17 -0.80
C LEU A 66 -7.48 -9.02 -0.57
N ARG A 67 -6.76 -8.64 -1.61
CA ARG A 67 -5.33 -8.33 -1.58
C ARG A 67 -5.14 -6.85 -1.37
N ILE A 68 -4.65 -6.45 -0.21
CA ILE A 68 -4.33 -5.06 0.09
C ILE A 68 -2.93 -4.77 -0.45
N GLN A 69 -2.82 -3.81 -1.37
CA GLN A 69 -1.58 -3.51 -2.08
C GLN A 69 -1.27 -2.02 -2.06
N ASN A 70 -0.08 -1.67 -1.60
CA ASN A 70 0.48 -0.34 -1.80
C ASN A 70 0.96 -0.21 -3.25
N THR A 71 0.50 0.82 -3.98
CA THR A 71 0.89 1.04 -5.38
C THR A 71 2.38 1.35 -5.55
N TYR A 72 3.08 1.75 -4.47
CA TYR A 72 4.53 1.97 -4.45
C TYR A 72 5.34 0.75 -4.01
N ASP A 73 4.67 -0.34 -3.61
CA ASP A 73 5.30 -1.61 -3.24
C ASP A 73 5.58 -2.46 -4.49
N ARG A 74 6.79 -3.03 -4.56
CA ARG A 74 7.22 -3.87 -5.69
C ARG A 74 7.00 -5.36 -5.48
N VAL A 75 6.76 -5.79 -4.25
CA VAL A 75 6.54 -7.22 -3.98
C VAL A 75 5.31 -7.75 -4.72
N PRO A 76 4.17 -7.02 -4.81
CA PRO A 76 3.05 -7.40 -5.67
C PRO A 76 3.37 -7.61 -7.15
N CYS A 77 4.48 -7.07 -7.64
CA CYS A 77 4.92 -7.19 -9.03
C CYS A 77 5.81 -8.40 -9.28
N SER A 78 6.06 -9.19 -8.24
CA SER A 78 6.82 -10.42 -8.31
C SER A 78 5.88 -11.62 -8.39
N PRO A 79 6.27 -12.70 -9.08
CA PRO A 79 7.44 -12.83 -9.95
C PRO A 79 7.33 -11.97 -11.21
N PRO A 80 8.45 -11.45 -11.76
CA PRO A 80 8.42 -10.70 -12.99
C PRO A 80 8.22 -11.64 -14.20
N ASP A 81 7.40 -11.23 -15.17
CA ASP A 81 7.13 -11.97 -16.40
C ASP A 81 8.30 -11.88 -17.41
N ILE A 82 9.50 -12.29 -16.99
CA ILE A 82 10.73 -12.18 -17.79
C ILE A 82 11.03 -13.45 -18.61
N ILE A 83 10.39 -14.58 -18.30
CA ILE A 83 10.55 -15.84 -19.03
C ILE A 83 9.29 -16.05 -19.90
N PRO A 84 9.41 -16.11 -21.23
CA PRO A 84 8.28 -16.38 -22.11
C PRO A 84 7.56 -17.68 -21.72
N GLY A 85 6.25 -17.58 -21.46
CA GLY A 85 5.42 -18.71 -21.02
C GLY A 85 5.33 -18.92 -19.51
N CYS A 86 6.14 -18.20 -18.70
CA CYS A 86 6.03 -18.16 -17.25
C CYS A 86 5.33 -16.86 -16.83
N VAL A 87 4.01 -16.84 -16.98
CA VAL A 87 3.16 -15.72 -16.55
C VAL A 87 2.58 -16.03 -15.19
N TYR A 88 2.68 -15.08 -14.25
CA TYR A 88 2.00 -15.16 -12.97
C TYR A 88 0.77 -14.24 -12.96
N GLN A 89 -0.30 -14.69 -12.34
CA GLN A 89 -1.57 -13.97 -12.29
C GLN A 89 -2.06 -13.87 -10.85
N HIS A 90 -2.47 -12.66 -10.46
CA HIS A 90 -3.13 -12.40 -9.19
C HIS A 90 -4.54 -13.00 -9.15
N VAL A 91 -4.97 -13.42 -7.96
CA VAL A 91 -6.32 -13.96 -7.68
C VAL A 91 -7.17 -12.95 -6.92
N GLY A 92 -8.49 -13.13 -6.87
CA GLY A 92 -9.37 -12.28 -6.07
C GLY A 92 -9.30 -10.78 -6.43
N ALA A 93 -9.77 -9.93 -5.52
CA ALA A 93 -9.83 -8.48 -5.72
C ALA A 93 -8.62 -7.76 -5.10
N ALA A 94 -8.15 -6.69 -5.76
CA ALA A 94 -7.14 -5.79 -5.20
C ALA A 94 -7.81 -4.60 -4.50
N TYR A 95 -7.41 -4.34 -3.26
CA TYR A 95 -7.69 -3.08 -2.55
C TYR A 95 -6.42 -2.23 -2.56
N LEU A 96 -6.42 -1.17 -3.36
CA LEU A 96 -5.25 -0.32 -3.51
C LEU A 96 -5.20 0.74 -2.42
N ILE A 97 -4.01 0.89 -1.85
CA ILE A 97 -3.61 2.03 -1.02
C ILE A 97 -2.35 2.64 -1.64
N ALA A 98 -2.01 3.86 -1.25
CA ALA A 98 -0.79 4.49 -1.73
C ALA A 98 -0.07 5.21 -0.60
N PHE A 99 1.17 4.81 -0.37
CA PHE A 99 2.07 5.51 0.53
C PHE A 99 3.54 5.28 0.18
N TYR A 100 4.38 6.21 0.62
CA TYR A 100 5.84 6.09 0.59
C TYR A 100 6.45 6.92 1.73
N ASN A 101 7.72 6.65 2.08
CA ASN A 101 8.47 7.47 3.03
C ASN A 101 9.11 8.68 2.30
N THR A 102 9.16 9.83 2.96
CA THR A 102 9.86 11.04 2.50
C THR A 102 11.38 10.89 2.32
N ASP A 103 11.98 9.77 2.74
CA ASP A 103 13.39 9.42 2.51
C ASP A 103 13.57 8.55 1.24
N TRP A 104 13.44 9.20 0.09
CA TRP A 104 13.60 8.62 -1.26
C TRP A 104 15.06 8.41 -1.66
N VAL A 105 16.01 8.84 -0.82
CA VAL A 105 17.46 8.78 -1.10
C VAL A 105 18.13 7.56 -0.48
N THR A 106 17.42 6.81 0.37
CA THR A 106 17.99 5.65 1.06
C THR A 106 17.77 4.37 0.25
N PRO A 107 18.71 3.39 0.29
CA PRO A 107 18.50 2.06 -0.30
C PRO A 107 17.33 1.28 0.33
N TYR A 108 16.69 1.85 1.37
CA TYR A 108 15.59 1.25 2.12
C TYR A 108 14.20 1.74 1.68
N ALA A 109 14.07 2.61 0.67
CA ALA A 109 12.77 3.07 0.18
C ALA A 109 11.80 1.91 -0.19
N LEU A 110 12.34 0.84 -0.79
CA LEU A 110 11.58 -0.39 -1.07
C LEU A 110 11.09 -1.09 0.21
N LEU A 111 11.88 -1.07 1.28
CA LEU A 111 11.51 -1.66 2.56
C LEU A 111 10.35 -0.88 3.18
N TYR A 112 10.40 0.46 3.19
CA TYR A 112 9.31 1.28 3.73
C TYR A 112 7.99 1.03 3.01
N ASN A 113 8.00 1.00 1.68
CA ASN A 113 6.78 0.75 0.89
C ASN A 113 6.17 -0.63 1.15
N HIS A 114 6.99 -1.58 1.62
CA HIS A 114 6.61 -2.96 1.87
C HIS A 114 6.33 -3.27 3.34
N GLN A 115 6.75 -2.46 4.30
CA GLN A 115 6.64 -2.76 5.73
C GLN A 115 5.18 -2.87 6.22
N ALA A 116 4.87 -3.94 6.95
CA ALA A 116 3.52 -4.21 7.46
C ALA A 116 2.96 -3.10 8.38
N LEU A 117 3.82 -2.47 9.18
CA LEU A 117 3.42 -1.40 10.09
C LEU A 117 2.98 -0.13 9.34
N ASN A 118 3.58 0.14 8.18
CA ASN A 118 3.20 1.24 7.31
C ASN A 118 1.84 0.99 6.65
N TYR A 119 1.60 -0.24 6.18
CA TYR A 119 0.26 -0.68 5.75
C TYR A 119 -0.77 -0.50 6.87
N GLN A 120 -0.44 -0.90 8.11
CA GLN A 120 -1.34 -0.77 9.25
C GLN A 120 -1.68 0.71 9.55
N ALA A 121 -0.69 1.60 9.56
CA ALA A 121 -0.90 3.03 9.80
C ALA A 121 -1.84 3.65 8.76
N VAL A 122 -1.61 3.35 7.47
CA VAL A 122 -2.42 3.86 6.35
C VAL A 122 -3.83 3.31 6.41
N LEU A 123 -4.01 2.03 6.72
CA LEU A 123 -5.33 1.42 6.86
C LEU A 123 -6.11 1.96 8.07
N ALA A 124 -5.43 2.20 9.19
CA ALA A 124 -6.06 2.81 10.36
C ALA A 124 -6.55 4.23 10.05
N CYS A 125 -5.74 5.02 9.35
CA CYS A 125 -6.13 6.34 8.84
C CYS A 125 -7.35 6.22 7.89
N ALA A 126 -7.27 5.36 6.88
CA ALA A 126 -8.33 5.11 5.90
C ALA A 126 -9.65 4.67 6.55
N PHE A 127 -9.60 3.85 7.61
CA PHE A 127 -10.78 3.38 8.33
C PHE A 127 -11.57 4.53 8.98
N THR A 128 -10.90 5.62 9.33
CA THR A 128 -11.51 6.81 9.93
C THR A 128 -11.90 7.88 8.91
N SER A 129 -11.56 7.69 7.63
CA SER A 129 -11.85 8.64 6.57
C SER A 129 -13.20 8.35 5.90
N GLN A 130 -13.91 9.39 5.45
CA GLN A 130 -15.23 9.24 4.83
C GLN A 130 -15.20 8.50 3.47
N GLY A 131 -14.00 8.31 2.88
CA GLY A 131 -13.83 7.69 1.56
C GLY A 131 -13.04 6.38 1.56
N GLY A 132 -12.64 5.87 2.73
CA GLY A 132 -11.81 4.65 2.82
C GLY A 132 -10.38 4.83 2.28
N VAL A 133 -9.95 6.07 2.03
CA VAL A 133 -8.60 6.42 1.56
C VAL A 133 -7.94 7.32 2.60
N CYS A 134 -6.68 7.05 2.93
CA CYS A 134 -5.88 7.95 3.74
C CYS A 134 -5.21 9.00 2.86
N LEU A 135 -5.44 10.29 3.15
CA LEU A 135 -4.76 11.42 2.51
C LEU A 135 -4.03 12.19 3.60
N ASN A 136 -2.70 12.08 3.65
CA ASN A 136 -1.88 12.69 4.69
C ASN A 136 -0.41 12.77 4.26
N ASP A 137 0.16 13.96 4.20
CA ASP A 137 1.54 14.18 3.76
C ASP A 137 2.59 13.93 4.87
N ASN A 138 2.15 13.65 6.10
CA ASN A 138 3.01 13.45 7.27
C ASN A 138 2.34 12.49 8.27
N LEU A 139 1.91 11.32 7.79
CA LEU A 139 1.23 10.31 8.60
C LEU A 139 2.23 9.65 9.57
N PRO A 140 2.09 9.78 10.90
CA PRO A 140 2.99 9.15 11.85
C PRO A 140 2.77 7.63 11.87
N VAL A 141 3.86 6.87 11.83
CA VAL A 141 3.86 5.42 12.03
C VAL A 141 4.09 5.15 13.53
N PRO A 142 3.14 4.49 14.23
CA PRO A 142 3.18 4.37 15.69
C PRO A 142 4.40 3.64 16.27
N SER A 143 5.14 2.88 15.47
CA SER A 143 6.15 1.93 15.93
C SER A 143 7.58 2.45 15.94
N ASP A 144 7.92 3.41 15.10
CA ASP A 144 9.30 3.81 14.82
C ASP A 144 9.50 5.34 14.73
N GLY A 145 8.42 6.13 14.84
CA GLY A 145 8.50 7.59 14.75
C GLY A 145 8.73 8.11 13.34
N GLU A 146 8.68 7.22 12.34
CA GLU A 146 8.74 7.56 10.93
C GLU A 146 7.44 8.23 10.48
N THR A 147 7.50 8.90 9.33
CA THR A 147 6.33 9.50 8.71
C THR A 147 6.19 9.06 7.26
N LEU A 148 4.94 8.93 6.82
CA LEU A 148 4.60 8.54 5.47
C LEU A 148 3.85 9.67 4.78
N VAL A 149 4.09 9.80 3.48
CA VAL A 149 3.14 10.44 2.58
C VAL A 149 2.15 9.36 2.16
N SER A 150 0.86 9.57 2.44
CA SER A 150 -0.25 8.75 1.96
C SER A 150 -1.17 9.57 1.09
N LEU A 151 -1.52 9.04 -0.07
CA LEU A 151 -2.22 9.76 -1.13
C LEU A 151 -3.28 8.87 -1.78
N GLN A 152 -4.02 9.47 -2.72
CA GLN A 152 -4.97 8.73 -3.54
C GLN A 152 -4.23 7.65 -4.36
N PRO A 153 -4.61 6.37 -4.27
CA PRO A 153 -4.00 5.32 -5.08
C PRO A 153 -4.27 5.52 -6.57
N ASP A 154 -3.20 5.47 -7.35
CA ASP A 154 -3.24 5.42 -8.82
C ASP A 154 -2.80 4.02 -9.28
N PRO A 155 -3.69 3.22 -9.91
CA PRO A 155 -3.35 1.91 -10.45
C PRO A 155 -2.16 1.93 -11.43
N LEU A 156 -1.92 3.05 -12.12
CA LEU A 156 -0.78 3.19 -13.04
C LEU A 156 0.57 3.24 -12.32
N THR A 157 0.58 3.53 -11.02
CA THR A 157 1.80 3.51 -10.20
C THR A 157 2.20 2.07 -9.86
N LEU A 158 1.24 1.16 -9.73
CA LEU A 158 1.48 -0.25 -9.42
C LEU A 158 2.32 -0.89 -10.53
N CYS A 159 3.47 -1.45 -10.16
CA CYS A 159 4.38 -2.14 -11.07
C CYS A 159 4.98 -1.29 -12.22
N SER A 160 4.81 0.04 -12.21
CA SER A 160 5.42 0.93 -13.21
C SER A 160 6.93 1.00 -13.07
N LEU A 161 7.70 0.55 -14.06
CA LEU A 161 9.17 0.60 -14.07
C LEU A 161 9.74 2.04 -13.98
N LEU A 162 8.95 3.05 -14.35
CA LEU A 162 9.42 4.44 -14.53
C LEU A 162 9.58 5.23 -13.21
N LEU A 163 8.90 4.83 -12.13
CA LEU A 163 8.97 5.55 -10.84
C LEU A 163 10.35 5.48 -10.15
N GLN A 164 11.28 4.65 -10.62
CA GLN A 164 12.67 4.69 -10.13
C GLN A 164 13.43 5.94 -10.60
N THR A 165 12.93 6.65 -11.62
CA THR A 165 13.60 7.81 -12.22
C THR A 165 12.90 9.13 -11.96
N GLN A 166 11.66 9.08 -11.48
CA GLN A 166 10.90 10.26 -11.09
C GLN A 166 11.06 10.48 -9.60
N THR A 167 12.07 11.26 -9.25
CA THR A 167 11.98 12.12 -8.09
C THR A 167 10.66 12.87 -8.19
N PRO A 168 9.72 12.73 -7.23
CA PRO A 168 8.58 13.63 -7.18
C PRO A 168 9.19 15.02 -7.10
N GLY A 169 8.91 15.87 -8.09
CA GLY A 169 9.44 17.22 -8.11
C GLY A 169 9.18 17.84 -6.75
N ILE A 170 10.26 18.25 -6.07
CA ILE A 170 10.18 19.01 -4.82
C ILE A 170 9.09 20.05 -5.03
N PRO A 171 7.97 20.03 -4.27
CA PRO A 171 7.00 21.09 -4.39
C PRO A 171 7.77 22.38 -4.18
N ALA A 172 7.76 23.25 -5.20
CA ALA A 172 8.57 24.45 -5.22
C ALA A 172 8.40 25.13 -3.87
N ALA A 173 9.49 25.18 -3.09
CA ALA A 173 9.47 25.81 -1.79
C ALA A 173 8.94 27.22 -2.00
N VAL A 174 7.73 27.48 -1.49
CA VAL A 174 7.26 28.84 -1.29
C VAL A 174 8.25 29.43 -0.31
N SER A 175 9.24 30.14 -0.84
CA SER A 175 10.23 30.84 -0.02
C SER A 175 9.44 31.75 0.91
N PRO A 176 9.61 31.64 2.25
CA PRO A 176 9.16 32.71 3.12
C PRO A 176 9.94 33.95 2.69
N GLY A 177 9.22 34.97 2.24
CA GLY A 177 9.82 36.25 1.88
C GLY A 177 10.75 36.69 2.99
N ARG A 178 12.04 36.84 2.64
CA ARG A 178 13.09 37.40 3.48
C ARG A 178 12.55 38.67 4.15
N PRO A 179 12.62 38.82 5.49
CA PRO A 179 12.29 40.09 6.11
C PRO A 179 13.20 41.16 5.52
N GLY A 180 12.59 42.14 4.86
CA GLY A 180 13.25 43.30 4.32
C GLY A 180 13.94 44.05 5.46
N ASN A 181 15.19 44.42 5.20
CA ASN A 181 16.04 45.15 6.11
C ASN A 181 15.63 46.64 6.06
N ASP A 182 14.57 47.03 6.75
CA ASP A 182 14.18 48.44 6.87
C ASP A 182 14.85 49.06 8.08
N SER A 183 16.06 49.58 7.84
CA SER A 183 16.64 50.62 8.68
C SER A 183 15.85 51.91 8.50
N SER A 184 15.00 52.23 9.46
CA SER A 184 14.42 53.57 9.65
C SER A 184 14.07 53.77 11.12
N ALA A 185 15.11 53.90 11.95
CA ALA A 185 14.97 54.44 13.30
C ALA A 185 14.72 55.95 13.19
N VAL A 186 13.45 56.36 13.33
CA VAL A 186 13.07 57.76 13.57
C VAL A 186 13.31 58.06 15.05
N ALA A 187 14.18 59.01 15.33
CA ALA A 187 14.42 59.52 16.68
C ALA A 187 13.21 60.33 17.19
N PRO A 188 12.86 60.27 18.49
CA PRO A 188 11.83 61.15 19.05
C PRO A 188 12.42 62.55 19.30
N SER A 189 11.69 63.58 18.86
CA SER A 189 11.95 64.99 19.22
C SER A 189 11.50 65.27 20.66
N PRO A 190 12.21 66.13 21.43
CA PRO A 190 11.78 66.54 22.75
C PRO A 190 10.69 67.61 22.64
N GLY A 191 9.54 67.37 23.27
CA GLY A 191 8.47 68.35 23.47
C GLY A 191 8.77 69.28 24.66
N HIS A 192 8.23 70.49 24.53
CA HIS A 192 8.24 71.65 25.43
C HIS A 192 8.15 71.39 26.94
#